data_AF-A0A183B306-F1
#
_entry.id   AF-A0A183B306-F1
#
_cell.length_a   1.000
_cell.length_b   1.000
_cell.length_c   1.000
_cell.angle_alpha   90.00
_cell.angle_beta   90.00
_cell.angle_gamma   90.00
#
_symmetry.space_group_name_H-M   'P 1'
#
loop_
_entity.id
_entity.type
_entity.pdbx_description
1 polymer ?
#
loop_
_entity_poly.entity_id
_entity_poly.type
_entity_poly.pdbx_seq_one_letter_code
_entity_poly.pdbx_strand_id
1 'polypeptide(L)'
;LDDYSDGSSDELSVSPYQRSSNSCILWDTAEDRIRSNLAKWRQSHTRARGQSSTSETAVSHQRRPSGKMTRKSGRTVSTAGTDADRLSGPSEDEEQSEAFLVGEIRHTLEHSQGGDSAAENVILEVNSLKHAYNIMIDDLYFLLTKAILDVTRTKCPTSDSPNKVDKESVRAFVTEFKTQLTRFEVVLHAYFGQSTQASRMCLQALEDSACYNPLLMEASPYLMHAMYDADLITEEAIWWWHAVVEHQIKKNQLTLVAD
;
A
#
# COMPACT_ATOMS: atom_id res chain seq x y z
N LEU A 1 -34.88 -40.22 -12.59
CA LEU A 1 -33.69 -41.11 -12.58
C LEU A 1 -32.57 -40.27 -13.11
N ASP A 2 -32.06 -39.51 -12.16
CA ASP A 2 -30.93 -38.60 -12.24
C ASP A 2 -29.66 -39.40 -12.57
N ASP A 3 -28.78 -38.80 -13.36
CA ASP A 3 -27.36 -39.13 -13.28
C ASP A 3 -26.56 -37.82 -13.42
N TYR A 4 -26.25 -37.27 -12.25
CA TYR A 4 -25.38 -36.13 -12.04
C TYR A 4 -23.94 -36.68 -11.96
N SER A 5 -23.13 -36.42 -12.98
CA SER A 5 -21.67 -36.60 -12.87
C SER A 5 -21.03 -35.28 -12.46
N ASP A 6 -20.63 -35.28 -11.19
CA ASP A 6 -19.83 -34.27 -10.50
C ASP A 6 -18.40 -34.27 -11.04
N GLY A 7 -18.03 -33.19 -11.73
CA GLY A 7 -16.69 -32.93 -12.24
C GLY A 7 -16.04 -31.83 -11.40
N SER A 8 -15.60 -32.19 -10.20
CA SER A 8 -14.75 -31.38 -9.33
C SER A 8 -13.51 -30.92 -10.11
N SER A 9 -13.49 -29.64 -10.46
CA SER A 9 -12.29 -28.94 -10.90
C SER A 9 -11.83 -28.10 -9.73
N ASP A 10 -10.78 -28.55 -9.06
CA ASP A 10 -10.00 -27.77 -8.10
C ASP A 10 -9.49 -26.50 -8.81
N GLU A 11 -10.25 -25.41 -8.72
CA GLU A 11 -9.74 -24.06 -8.94
C GLU A 11 -8.76 -23.73 -7.81
N LEU A 12 -7.49 -24.10 -8.03
CA LEU A 12 -6.37 -23.52 -7.31
C LEU A 12 -6.39 -22.01 -7.60
N SER A 13 -6.86 -21.26 -6.61
CA SER A 13 -6.78 -19.80 -6.53
C SER A 13 -5.32 -19.36 -6.58
N VAL A 14 -4.83 -19.13 -7.79
CA VAL A 14 -3.56 -18.43 -8.01
C VAL A 14 -3.80 -16.99 -7.61
N SER A 15 -3.31 -16.63 -6.42
CA SER A 15 -3.22 -15.23 -6.00
C SER A 15 -2.50 -14.43 -7.11
N PRO A 16 -3.06 -13.30 -7.58
CA PRO A 16 -2.47 -12.53 -8.69
C PRO A 16 -1.11 -11.88 -8.36
N TYR A 17 -0.53 -12.18 -7.20
CA TYR A 17 0.73 -11.65 -6.69
C TYR A 17 1.78 -12.71 -6.38
N GLN A 18 1.82 -13.83 -7.10
CA GLN A 18 3.00 -14.69 -7.05
C GLN A 18 4.18 -13.97 -7.69
N ARG A 19 5.05 -13.36 -6.86
CA ARG A 19 6.32 -12.75 -7.28
C ARG A 19 7.15 -13.80 -8.01
N SER A 20 7.21 -13.69 -9.33
CA SER A 20 8.24 -14.35 -10.14
C SER A 20 9.62 -13.92 -9.63
N SER A 21 10.55 -14.86 -9.51
CA SER A 21 11.91 -14.68 -8.95
C SER A 21 12.81 -13.68 -9.70
N ASN A 22 12.27 -12.96 -10.68
CA ASN A 22 12.92 -11.86 -11.39
C ASN A 22 12.58 -10.54 -10.67
N SER A 23 13.17 -10.32 -9.49
CA SER A 23 12.89 -9.11 -8.71
C SER A 23 13.58 -7.89 -9.35
N CYS A 24 12.77 -6.97 -9.86
CA CYS A 24 13.17 -5.65 -10.38
C CYS A 24 13.50 -4.72 -9.21
N ILE A 25 14.54 -5.01 -8.43
CA ILE A 25 14.84 -4.22 -7.21
C ILE A 25 15.78 -3.08 -7.58
N LEU A 26 15.23 -2.02 -8.17
CA LEU A 26 15.96 -0.76 -8.37
C LEU A 26 15.90 0.13 -7.12
N TRP A 27 14.87 -0.06 -6.28
CA TRP A 27 14.59 0.70 -5.08
C TRP A 27 14.13 -0.24 -3.97
N ASP A 28 14.29 0.15 -2.70
CA ASP A 28 13.56 -0.47 -1.61
C ASP A 28 12.06 -0.38 -1.94
N THR A 29 11.32 -1.49 -1.91
CA THR A 29 9.88 -1.45 -2.20
C THR A 29 9.17 -0.60 -1.15
N ALA A 30 7.99 -0.04 -1.47
CA ALA A 30 7.23 0.67 -0.45
C ALA A 30 6.90 -0.26 0.72
N GLU A 31 6.62 -1.52 0.44
CA GLU A 31 6.52 -2.57 1.45
C GLU A 31 7.76 -2.66 2.36
N ASP A 32 8.98 -2.65 1.81
CA ASP A 32 10.21 -2.69 2.62
C ASP A 32 10.35 -1.44 3.51
N ARG A 33 10.01 -0.27 2.99
CA ARG A 33 10.04 0.99 3.75
C ARG A 33 8.99 1.00 4.86
N ILE A 34 7.76 0.58 4.56
CA ILE A 34 6.65 0.48 5.52
C ILE A 34 7.02 -0.49 6.64
N ARG A 35 7.50 -1.70 6.32
CA ARG A 35 7.93 -2.69 7.32
C ARG A 35 9.12 -2.19 8.15
N SER A 36 10.10 -1.55 7.52
CA SER A 36 11.26 -0.96 8.21
C SER A 36 10.84 0.13 9.20
N ASN A 37 9.91 1.00 8.80
CA ASN A 37 9.38 2.06 9.64
C ASN A 37 8.55 1.50 10.80
N LEU A 38 7.74 0.48 10.56
CA LEU A 38 6.99 -0.22 11.61
C LEU A 38 7.92 -0.89 12.63
N ALA A 39 8.97 -1.57 12.16
CA ALA A 39 9.97 -2.18 13.03
C ALA A 39 10.68 -1.13 13.90
N LYS A 40 11.06 0.02 13.33
CA LYS A 40 11.65 1.15 14.08
C LYS A 40 10.67 1.72 15.10
N TRP A 41 9.40 1.87 14.75
CA TRP A 41 8.36 2.35 15.66
C TRP A 41 8.15 1.38 16.83
N ARG A 42 8.03 0.07 16.56
CA ARG A 42 7.91 -0.99 17.58
C ARG A 42 9.11 -0.97 18.54
N GLN A 43 10.34 -0.83 18.02
CA GLN A 43 11.56 -0.74 18.83
C GLN A 43 11.64 0.52 19.70
N SER A 44 11.19 1.67 19.18
CA SER A 44 11.13 2.92 19.94
C SER A 44 10.14 2.80 21.10
N HIS A 45 8.96 2.24 20.86
CA HIS A 45 7.93 2.05 21.90
C HIS A 45 8.36 1.07 22.99
N THR A 46 9.10 0.00 22.65
CA THR A 46 9.64 -0.92 23.66
C THR A 46 10.74 -0.27 24.51
N ARG A 47 11.60 0.56 23.91
CA ARG A 47 12.64 1.33 24.65
C ARG A 47 12.04 2.37 25.58
N ALA A 48 11.00 3.09 25.17
CA ALA A 48 10.31 4.06 26.02
C ALA A 48 9.66 3.40 27.25
N ARG A 49 9.18 2.16 27.12
CA ARG A 49 8.58 1.40 28.23
C ARG A 49 9.62 0.84 29.21
N GLY A 50 10.85 0.59 28.76
CA GLY A 50 11.97 0.11 29.58
C GLY A 50 12.67 1.21 30.41
N GLN A 51 12.52 2.49 30.04
CA GLN A 51 13.10 3.61 30.79
C GLN A 51 12.21 4.15 31.92
N SER A 52 10.96 3.68 32.04
CA SER A 52 10.07 3.97 33.17
C SER A 52 10.27 3.02 34.37
N SER A 53 11.52 2.62 34.65
CA SER A 53 11.86 1.92 35.89
C SER A 53 12.05 2.96 37.00
N THR A 54 10.97 3.31 37.69
CA THR A 54 11.03 4.11 38.91
C THR A 54 11.76 3.30 39.98
N SER A 55 12.92 3.79 40.39
CA SER A 55 13.62 3.40 41.60
C SER A 55 12.73 3.65 42.82
N GLU A 56 12.10 2.61 43.37
CA GLU A 56 11.42 2.68 44.66
C GLU A 56 12.37 2.27 45.78
N THR A 57 12.82 3.29 46.51
CA THR A 57 13.47 3.21 47.82
C THR A 57 12.56 2.53 48.85
N ALA A 58 13.04 1.46 49.46
CA ALA A 58 12.39 0.78 50.57
C ALA A 58 12.44 1.63 51.86
N VAL A 59 11.27 2.03 52.39
CA VAL A 59 11.12 2.51 53.77
C VAL A 59 9.81 2.02 54.40
N SER A 60 9.98 1.13 55.39
CA SER A 60 9.29 0.97 56.69
C SER A 60 7.75 1.12 56.83
N HIS A 61 7.14 0.05 57.38
CA HIS A 61 6.09 -0.02 58.43
C HIS A 61 5.52 1.33 58.95
N GLN A 62 4.20 1.55 59.13
CA GLN A 62 3.30 0.90 60.11
C GLN A 62 1.85 1.48 60.05
N ARG A 63 0.86 0.69 60.50
CA ARG A 63 -0.45 1.03 61.15
C ARG A 63 -1.70 1.47 60.33
N ARG A 64 -2.62 0.48 60.25
CA ARG A 64 -4.11 0.43 60.21
C ARG A 64 -4.86 1.38 61.19
N PRO A 65 -6.24 1.39 61.26
CA PRO A 65 -7.32 1.18 60.27
C PRO A 65 -8.56 2.12 60.46
N SER A 66 -9.62 1.98 59.63
CA SER A 66 -11.07 1.93 60.01
C SER A 66 -11.98 2.63 59.00
N GLY A 67 -12.95 1.89 58.43
CA GLY A 67 -14.01 2.44 57.58
C GLY A 67 -14.83 1.35 56.90
N LYS A 68 -16.02 1.07 57.45
CA LYS A 68 -16.89 -0.09 57.22
C LYS A 68 -17.69 -0.08 55.90
N MET A 69 -18.03 -1.31 55.44
CA MET A 69 -19.28 -1.74 54.75
C MET A 69 -19.49 -1.26 53.29
N THR A 70 -19.91 -2.04 52.28
CA THR A 70 -20.88 -3.16 52.23
C THR A 70 -20.87 -3.90 50.87
N ARG A 71 -20.97 -5.25 50.92
CA ARG A 71 -21.73 -6.22 50.07
C ARG A 71 -21.75 -6.15 48.52
N LYS A 72 -21.30 -7.24 47.87
CA LYS A 72 -22.04 -8.28 47.06
C LYS A 72 -21.01 -9.02 46.16
N SER A 73 -20.62 -10.29 46.36
CA SER A 73 -21.32 -11.58 46.23
C SER A 73 -21.87 -11.92 44.83
N GLY A 74 -21.22 -12.90 44.20
CA GLY A 74 -21.68 -13.72 43.06
C GLY A 74 -21.21 -13.19 41.69
N ARG A 75 -20.69 -13.97 40.75
CA ARG A 75 -20.75 -15.43 40.54
C ARG A 75 -19.70 -15.79 39.48
N THR A 76 -18.84 -16.75 39.77
CA THR A 76 -18.00 -17.43 38.77
C THR A 76 -18.90 -18.32 37.91
N VAL A 77 -18.87 -18.13 36.60
CA VAL A 77 -19.30 -19.15 35.63
C VAL A 77 -18.13 -19.34 34.67
N SER A 78 -17.40 -20.42 34.91
CA SER A 78 -16.57 -21.04 33.89
C SER A 78 -17.50 -21.60 32.83
N THR A 79 -17.37 -21.13 31.60
CA THR A 79 -17.73 -21.90 30.41
C THR A 79 -16.46 -22.06 29.61
N ALA A 80 -15.83 -23.21 29.82
CA ALA A 80 -14.91 -23.79 28.87
C ALA A 80 -15.71 -24.07 27.59
N GLY A 81 -15.51 -23.23 26.59
CA GLY A 81 -15.93 -23.45 25.21
C GLY A 81 -14.66 -23.40 24.37
N THR A 82 -14.15 -24.57 24.02
CA THR A 82 -13.14 -24.77 22.99
C THR A 82 -13.76 -24.39 21.63
N ASP A 83 -13.62 -23.13 21.24
CA ASP A 83 -13.77 -22.68 19.85
C ASP A 83 -12.42 -22.11 19.40
N ALA A 84 -11.48 -23.03 19.14
CA ALA A 84 -10.14 -22.73 18.64
C ALA A 84 -10.09 -22.75 17.10
N ASP A 85 -11.16 -22.34 16.42
CA ASP A 85 -11.26 -22.49 14.96
C ASP A 85 -12.00 -21.35 14.23
N ARG A 86 -12.00 -20.12 14.77
CA ARG A 86 -12.69 -18.97 14.15
C ARG A 86 -11.93 -17.65 14.09
N LEU A 87 -10.63 -17.61 14.32
CA LEU A 87 -9.86 -16.36 14.25
C LEU A 87 -8.57 -16.53 13.45
N SER A 88 -8.70 -16.96 12.19
CA SER A 88 -7.73 -16.58 11.17
C SER A 88 -8.23 -15.27 10.54
N GLY A 89 -8.29 -14.20 11.34
CA GLY A 89 -8.27 -12.86 10.76
C GLY A 89 -6.91 -12.64 10.10
N PRO A 90 -6.81 -11.76 9.09
CA PRO A 90 -5.51 -11.41 8.53
C PRO A 90 -4.58 -11.00 9.66
N SER A 91 -3.33 -11.46 9.62
CA SER A 91 -2.36 -11.08 10.64
C SER A 91 -2.19 -9.55 10.64
N GLU A 92 -1.82 -8.94 11.77
CA GLU A 92 -1.56 -7.48 11.83
C GLU A 92 -0.52 -7.02 10.78
N ASP A 93 0.32 -7.93 10.29
CA ASP A 93 1.30 -7.68 9.25
C ASP A 93 0.69 -7.74 7.81
N GLU A 94 -0.44 -8.42 7.60
CA GLU A 94 -1.20 -8.45 6.33
C GLU A 94 -2.05 -7.18 6.12
N GLU A 95 -2.64 -6.66 7.19
CA GLU A 95 -3.41 -5.39 7.21
C GLU A 95 -2.53 -4.14 7.00
N GLN A 96 -1.21 -4.31 6.90
CA GLN A 96 -0.26 -3.25 6.58
C GLN A 96 0.55 -3.54 5.31
N SER A 97 0.17 -4.58 4.58
CA SER A 97 0.79 -4.88 3.29
C SER A 97 0.50 -3.75 2.28
N GLU A 98 1.45 -3.54 1.38
CA GLU A 98 1.31 -2.54 0.31
C GLU A 98 0.04 -2.80 -0.52
N ALA A 99 -0.24 -4.06 -0.86
CA ALA A 99 -1.43 -4.44 -1.64
C ALA A 99 -2.74 -4.09 -0.92
N PHE A 100 -2.80 -4.31 0.40
CA PHE A 100 -3.96 -3.92 1.20
C PHE A 100 -4.15 -2.40 1.22
N LEU A 101 -3.10 -1.64 1.49
CA LEU A 101 -3.17 -0.17 1.56
C LEU A 101 -3.52 0.46 0.21
N VAL A 102 -2.96 -0.06 -0.89
CA VAL A 102 -3.36 0.34 -2.25
C VAL A 102 -4.85 0.02 -2.49
N GLY A 103 -5.32 -1.14 -2.03
CA GLY A 103 -6.73 -1.54 -2.11
C GLY A 103 -7.67 -0.59 -1.38
N GLU A 104 -7.35 -0.20 -0.15
CA GLU A 104 -8.15 0.74 0.64
C GLU A 104 -8.20 2.14 0.00
N ILE A 105 -7.05 2.66 -0.44
CA ILE A 105 -7.00 3.96 -1.13
C ILE A 105 -7.79 3.88 -2.44
N ARG A 106 -7.64 2.80 -3.21
CA ARG A 106 -8.42 2.57 -4.44
C ARG A 106 -9.92 2.59 -4.16
N HIS A 107 -10.36 1.90 -3.11
CA HIS A 107 -11.77 1.86 -2.72
C HIS A 107 -12.31 3.26 -2.42
N THR A 108 -11.58 4.08 -1.65
CA THR A 108 -11.93 5.49 -1.42
C THR A 108 -12.03 6.28 -2.73
N LEU A 109 -11.07 6.10 -3.65
CA LEU A 109 -11.11 6.78 -4.95
C LEU A 109 -12.32 6.37 -5.80
N GLU A 110 -12.63 5.08 -5.86
CA GLU A 110 -13.74 4.53 -6.66
C GLU A 110 -15.12 5.01 -6.13
N HIS A 111 -15.28 5.11 -4.81
CA HIS A 111 -16.54 5.55 -4.17
C HIS A 111 -16.80 7.05 -4.28
N SER A 112 -15.79 7.85 -4.58
CA SER A 112 -15.96 9.30 -4.75
C SER A 112 -16.81 9.61 -6.00
N GLN A 113 -17.97 10.25 -5.81
CA GLN A 113 -18.80 10.75 -6.91
C GLN A 113 -18.22 12.11 -7.33
N GLY A 114 -17.60 12.22 -8.51
CA GLY A 114 -16.77 13.39 -8.89
C GLY A 114 -17.36 14.79 -8.60
N GLY A 115 -16.49 15.75 -8.27
CA GLY A 115 -16.82 17.15 -7.93
C GLY A 115 -15.94 17.70 -6.79
N ASP A 116 -15.90 19.02 -6.58
CA ASP A 116 -15.00 19.64 -5.57
C ASP A 116 -15.27 19.16 -4.14
N SER A 117 -16.55 19.07 -3.74
CA SER A 117 -16.92 18.51 -2.43
C SER A 117 -16.54 17.03 -2.28
N ALA A 118 -16.40 16.32 -3.40
CA ALA A 118 -15.92 14.94 -3.38
C ALA A 118 -14.39 14.87 -3.25
N ALA A 119 -13.66 15.83 -3.82
CA ALA A 119 -12.21 15.92 -3.63
C ALA A 119 -11.85 16.19 -2.16
N GLU A 120 -12.56 17.09 -1.47
CA GLU A 120 -12.37 17.33 -0.03
C GLU A 120 -12.60 16.06 0.80
N ASN A 121 -13.68 15.32 0.50
CA ASN A 121 -13.98 14.07 1.19
C ASN A 121 -12.90 13.00 0.95
N VAL A 122 -12.44 12.84 -0.29
CA VAL A 122 -11.34 11.92 -0.62
C VAL A 122 -10.07 12.30 0.14
N ILE A 123 -9.74 13.59 0.23
CA ILE A 123 -8.56 14.04 0.98
C ILE A 123 -8.71 13.70 2.46
N LEU A 124 -9.89 13.87 3.06
CA LEU A 124 -10.15 13.51 4.46
C LEU A 124 -10.05 12.00 4.70
N GLU A 125 -10.61 11.19 3.81
CA GLU A 125 -10.54 9.72 3.90
C GLU A 125 -9.11 9.21 3.75
N VAL A 126 -8.37 9.71 2.76
CA VAL A 126 -6.96 9.33 2.55
C VAL A 126 -6.10 9.76 3.74
N ASN A 127 -6.34 10.94 4.32
CA ASN A 127 -5.65 11.35 5.54
C ASN A 127 -6.01 10.46 6.74
N SER A 128 -7.28 10.07 6.86
CA SER A 128 -7.73 9.12 7.88
C SER A 128 -6.96 7.80 7.76
N LEU A 129 -6.86 7.23 6.55
CA LEU A 129 -6.08 6.01 6.27
C LEU A 129 -4.60 6.20 6.63
N LYS A 130 -3.99 7.31 6.20
CA LYS A 130 -2.60 7.64 6.54
C LYS A 130 -2.36 7.62 8.05
N HIS A 131 -3.27 8.19 8.83
CA HIS A 131 -3.14 8.23 10.28
C HIS A 131 -3.47 6.89 10.97
N ALA A 132 -4.47 6.16 10.48
CA ALA A 132 -4.87 4.86 11.01
C ALA A 132 -3.75 3.82 10.86
N TYR A 133 -3.08 3.81 9.70
CA TYR A 133 -2.01 2.84 9.39
C TYR A 133 -0.59 3.42 9.54
N ASN A 134 -0.46 4.65 10.08
CA ASN A 134 0.82 5.32 10.30
C ASN A 134 1.70 5.37 9.03
N ILE A 135 1.10 5.71 7.90
CA ILE A 135 1.75 5.79 6.59
C ILE A 135 2.59 7.08 6.56
N MET A 136 3.85 6.98 6.15
CA MET A 136 4.70 8.15 5.92
C MET A 136 4.24 8.90 4.68
N ILE A 137 4.47 10.22 4.63
CA ILE A 137 4.00 11.04 3.51
C ILE A 137 4.60 10.59 2.16
N ASP A 138 5.88 10.18 2.16
CA ASP A 138 6.55 9.67 0.96
C ASP A 138 5.94 8.34 0.49
N ASP A 139 5.61 7.45 1.41
CA ASP A 139 4.94 6.18 1.10
C ASP A 139 3.51 6.43 0.63
N LEU A 140 2.82 7.45 1.17
CA LEU A 140 1.50 7.83 0.69
C LEU A 140 1.54 8.29 -0.77
N TYR A 141 2.55 9.06 -1.19
CA TYR A 141 2.70 9.45 -2.60
C TYR A 141 2.80 8.23 -3.50
N PHE A 142 3.65 7.28 -3.14
CA PHE A 142 3.83 6.03 -3.88
C PHE A 142 2.53 5.21 -3.94
N LEU A 143 1.88 4.99 -2.80
CA LEU A 143 0.66 4.22 -2.69
C LEU A 143 -0.50 4.85 -3.47
N LEU A 144 -0.63 6.18 -3.42
CA LEU A 144 -1.66 6.92 -4.15
C LEU A 144 -1.45 6.82 -5.67
N THR A 145 -0.21 6.93 -6.16
CA THR A 145 0.09 6.70 -7.59
C THR A 145 -0.30 5.29 -8.01
N LYS A 146 0.06 4.26 -7.22
CA LYS A 146 -0.33 2.87 -7.53
C LYS A 146 -1.84 2.67 -7.50
N ALA A 147 -2.54 3.28 -6.56
CA ALA A 147 -4.01 3.21 -6.49
C ALA A 147 -4.67 3.80 -7.75
N ILE A 148 -4.17 4.91 -8.30
CA ILE A 148 -4.71 5.51 -9.53
C ILE A 148 -4.47 4.59 -10.74
N LEU A 149 -3.29 3.98 -10.85
CA LEU A 149 -2.99 2.99 -11.89
C LEU A 149 -3.95 1.79 -11.77
N ASP A 150 -4.26 1.38 -10.55
CA ASP A 150 -5.20 0.30 -10.26
C ASP A 150 -6.66 0.67 -10.61
N VAL A 151 -7.13 1.87 -10.26
CA VAL A 151 -8.45 2.40 -10.68
C VAL A 151 -8.55 2.47 -12.21
N THR A 152 -7.46 2.86 -12.87
CA THR A 152 -7.42 2.92 -14.33
C THR A 152 -7.59 1.52 -14.91
N ARG A 153 -6.88 0.53 -14.35
CA ARG A 153 -6.97 -0.87 -14.77
C ARG A 153 -8.37 -1.44 -14.58
N THR A 154 -9.07 -1.14 -13.48
CA THR A 154 -10.42 -1.66 -13.22
C THR A 154 -11.47 -1.13 -14.21
N LYS A 155 -11.21 0.04 -14.81
CA LYS A 155 -12.11 0.69 -15.78
C LYS A 155 -11.78 0.38 -17.24
N CYS A 156 -10.56 -0.07 -17.53
CA CYS A 156 -10.22 -0.54 -18.86
C CYS A 156 -10.73 -1.97 -19.11
N PRO A 157 -11.43 -2.22 -20.22
CA PRO A 157 -11.74 -3.59 -20.61
C PRO A 157 -10.43 -4.34 -20.89
N THR A 158 -10.14 -5.37 -20.10
CA THR A 158 -9.05 -6.30 -20.39
C THR A 158 -9.42 -7.16 -21.58
N SER A 159 -8.52 -7.26 -22.57
CA SER A 159 -8.63 -8.24 -23.65
C SER A 159 -8.63 -9.66 -23.07
N ASP A 160 -9.45 -10.55 -23.62
CA ASP A 160 -9.60 -11.96 -23.18
C ASP A 160 -8.30 -12.79 -23.26
N SER A 161 -7.20 -12.20 -23.79
CA SER A 161 -5.88 -12.82 -23.83
C SER A 161 -4.90 -12.11 -22.89
N PRO A 162 -4.58 -12.69 -21.71
CA PRO A 162 -3.70 -12.06 -20.71
C PRO A 162 -2.25 -11.86 -21.17
N ASN A 163 -1.85 -12.42 -22.32
CA ASN A 163 -0.46 -12.45 -22.78
C ASN A 163 -0.20 -11.66 -24.08
N LYS A 164 -1.20 -10.96 -24.64
CA LYS A 164 -0.98 -10.10 -25.80
C LYS A 164 -1.36 -8.67 -25.46
N VAL A 165 -0.32 -7.86 -25.20
CA VAL A 165 -0.46 -6.41 -25.19
C VAL A 165 -0.56 -5.96 -26.65
N ASP A 166 -1.73 -5.49 -27.05
CA ASP A 166 -1.93 -4.84 -28.33
C ASP A 166 -1.92 -3.31 -28.18
N LYS A 167 -1.70 -2.61 -29.30
CA LYS A 167 -1.60 -1.15 -29.31
C LYS A 167 -2.90 -0.46 -28.87
N GLU A 168 -4.04 -1.11 -29.11
CA GLU A 168 -5.35 -0.59 -28.71
C GLU A 168 -5.52 -0.65 -27.19
N SER A 169 -5.12 -1.74 -26.53
CA SER A 169 -5.11 -1.84 -25.07
C SER A 169 -4.24 -0.76 -24.44
N VAL A 170 -3.03 -0.53 -24.97
CA VAL A 170 -2.13 0.53 -24.47
C VAL A 170 -2.80 1.90 -24.62
N ARG A 171 -3.39 2.19 -25.78
CA ARG A 171 -4.06 3.47 -26.03
C ARG A 171 -5.27 3.67 -25.11
N ALA A 172 -6.09 2.64 -24.94
CA ALA A 172 -7.25 2.66 -24.06
C ALA A 172 -6.82 2.92 -22.61
N PHE A 173 -5.78 2.22 -22.15
CA PHE A 173 -5.21 2.41 -20.82
C PHE A 173 -4.70 3.83 -20.60
N VAL A 174 -3.89 4.36 -21.52
CA VAL A 174 -3.37 5.73 -21.44
C VAL A 174 -4.49 6.77 -21.45
N THR A 175 -5.53 6.54 -22.26
CA THR A 175 -6.69 7.44 -22.33
C THR A 175 -7.45 7.45 -21.01
N GLU A 176 -7.71 6.29 -20.44
CA GLU A 176 -8.40 6.17 -19.17
C GLU A 176 -7.56 6.73 -18.01
N PHE A 177 -6.24 6.54 -18.04
CA PHE A 177 -5.34 7.11 -17.04
C PHE A 177 -5.44 8.63 -17.03
N LYS A 178 -5.43 9.27 -18.20
CA LYS A 178 -5.64 10.72 -18.32
C LYS A 178 -6.99 11.15 -17.76
N THR A 179 -8.06 10.39 -17.99
CA THR A 179 -9.36 10.62 -17.37
C THR A 179 -9.29 10.57 -15.84
N GLN A 180 -8.55 9.62 -15.27
CA GLN A 180 -8.35 9.54 -13.81
C GLN A 180 -7.52 10.72 -13.28
N LEU A 181 -6.49 11.16 -13.99
CA LEU A 181 -5.71 12.35 -13.61
C LEU A 181 -6.59 13.60 -13.54
N THR A 182 -7.42 13.84 -14.56
CA THR A 182 -8.37 14.97 -14.55
C THR A 182 -9.43 14.83 -13.46
N ARG A 183 -9.97 13.62 -13.27
CA ARG A 183 -10.99 13.37 -12.23
C ARG A 183 -10.48 13.68 -10.82
N PHE A 184 -9.22 13.36 -10.55
CA PHE A 184 -8.63 13.51 -9.22
C PHE A 184 -7.68 14.71 -9.11
N GLU A 185 -7.65 15.60 -10.10
CA GLU A 185 -6.72 16.74 -10.18
C GLU A 185 -6.57 17.49 -8.85
N VAL A 186 -7.68 17.87 -8.22
CA VAL A 186 -7.68 18.58 -6.92
C VAL A 186 -7.04 17.76 -5.81
N VAL A 187 -7.32 16.46 -5.75
CA VAL A 187 -6.73 15.53 -4.77
C VAL A 187 -5.23 15.39 -5.03
N LEU A 188 -4.84 15.22 -6.29
CA LEU A 188 -3.44 15.02 -6.66
C LEU A 188 -2.62 16.27 -6.36
N HIS A 189 -3.11 17.47 -6.69
CA HIS A 189 -2.39 18.70 -6.32
C HIS A 189 -2.30 18.92 -4.82
N ALA A 190 -3.29 18.47 -4.03
CA ALA A 190 -3.23 18.57 -2.57
C ALA A 190 -2.10 17.71 -1.96
N TYR A 191 -1.77 16.57 -2.57
CA TYR A 191 -0.71 15.68 -2.09
C TYR A 191 0.63 15.91 -2.77
N PHE A 192 0.68 15.92 -4.10
CA PHE A 192 1.91 15.92 -4.86
C PHE A 192 2.56 17.31 -4.90
N GLY A 193 1.78 18.38 -5.03
CA GLY A 193 2.29 19.76 -5.15
C GLY A 193 3.48 19.89 -6.12
N GLN A 194 4.26 20.96 -6.00
CA GLN A 194 5.55 21.07 -6.71
C GLN A 194 6.70 20.39 -5.96
N SER A 195 6.41 19.28 -5.25
CA SER A 195 7.42 18.57 -4.47
C SER A 195 8.24 17.66 -5.36
N THR A 196 9.54 17.95 -5.51
CA THR A 196 10.47 17.06 -6.21
C THR A 196 10.47 15.65 -5.61
N GLN A 197 10.29 15.52 -4.30
CA GLN A 197 10.22 14.22 -3.64
C GLN A 197 8.95 13.45 -4.07
N ALA A 198 7.79 14.11 -4.12
CA ALA A 198 6.55 13.48 -4.57
C ALA A 198 6.65 13.03 -6.03
N SER A 199 7.26 13.85 -6.90
CA SER A 199 7.55 13.46 -8.29
C SER A 199 8.43 12.22 -8.40
N ARG A 200 9.45 12.08 -7.54
CA ARG A 200 10.29 10.87 -7.50
C ARG A 200 9.49 9.64 -7.06
N MET A 201 8.63 9.78 -6.06
CA MET A 201 7.77 8.67 -5.61
C MET A 201 6.77 8.24 -6.69
N CYS A 202 6.22 9.16 -7.49
CA CYS A 202 5.39 8.83 -8.65
C CYS A 202 6.13 7.97 -9.67
N LEU A 203 7.35 8.37 -10.04
CA LEU A 203 8.17 7.65 -11.02
C LEU A 203 8.54 6.26 -10.53
N GLN A 204 8.92 6.12 -9.26
CA GLN A 204 9.18 4.83 -8.63
C GLN A 204 7.94 3.93 -8.61
N ALA A 205 6.76 4.48 -8.29
CA ALA A 205 5.51 3.73 -8.29
C ALA A 205 5.12 3.24 -9.70
N LEU A 206 5.34 4.07 -10.72
CA LEU A 206 5.12 3.67 -12.11
C LEU A 206 6.08 2.56 -12.54
N GLU A 207 7.38 2.71 -12.26
CA GLU A 207 8.39 1.70 -12.58
C GLU A 207 8.10 0.36 -11.88
N ASP A 208 7.85 0.39 -10.58
CA ASP A 208 7.52 -0.81 -9.82
C ASP A 208 6.29 -1.52 -10.38
N SER A 209 5.23 -0.77 -10.70
CA SER A 209 4.03 -1.34 -11.31
C SER A 209 4.28 -1.88 -12.73
N ALA A 210 5.14 -1.23 -13.51
CA ALA A 210 5.52 -1.65 -14.85
C ALA A 210 6.35 -2.95 -14.84
N CYS A 211 7.24 -3.16 -13.86
CA CYS A 211 8.08 -4.36 -13.79
C CYS A 211 7.26 -5.67 -13.72
N TYR A 212 6.01 -5.61 -13.21
CA TYR A 212 5.15 -6.78 -13.04
C TYR A 212 3.97 -6.83 -14.01
N ASN A 213 3.77 -5.79 -14.84
CA ASN A 213 2.62 -5.71 -15.74
C ASN A 213 3.07 -5.30 -17.15
N PRO A 214 3.05 -6.22 -18.13
CA PRO A 214 3.44 -5.94 -19.50
C PRO A 214 2.68 -4.78 -20.16
N LEU A 215 1.40 -4.61 -19.84
CA LEU A 215 0.61 -3.48 -20.36
C LEU A 215 1.13 -2.15 -19.81
N LEU A 216 1.42 -2.08 -18.50
CA LEU A 216 2.01 -0.90 -17.89
C LEU A 216 3.42 -0.64 -18.39
N MET A 217 4.22 -1.69 -18.62
CA MET A 217 5.55 -1.56 -19.21
C MET A 217 5.49 -0.86 -20.57
N GLU A 218 4.65 -1.34 -21.48
CA GLU A 218 4.46 -0.73 -22.81
C GLU A 218 3.81 0.67 -22.73
N ALA A 219 2.92 0.89 -21.76
CA ALA A 219 2.27 2.19 -21.57
C ALA A 219 3.17 3.22 -20.87
N SER A 220 4.20 2.79 -20.14
CA SER A 220 4.95 3.61 -19.18
C SER A 220 5.50 4.93 -19.75
N PRO A 221 6.04 5.01 -20.98
CA PRO A 221 6.52 6.29 -21.51
C PRO A 221 5.39 7.30 -21.69
N TYR A 222 4.21 6.83 -22.11
CA TYR A 222 3.02 7.67 -22.30
C TYR A 222 2.40 8.09 -20.97
N LEU A 223 2.42 7.21 -19.97
CA LEU A 223 1.95 7.52 -18.61
C LEU A 223 2.87 8.56 -17.96
N MET A 224 4.18 8.44 -18.13
CA MET A 224 5.14 9.45 -17.67
C MET A 224 4.86 10.81 -18.31
N HIS A 225 4.66 10.87 -19.63
CA HIS A 225 4.26 12.12 -20.29
C HIS A 225 2.94 12.68 -19.75
N ALA A 226 1.92 11.83 -19.52
CA ALA A 226 0.65 12.27 -18.95
C ALA A 226 0.79 12.85 -17.54
N MET A 227 1.63 12.25 -16.69
CA MET A 227 1.93 12.79 -15.35
C MET A 227 2.71 14.11 -15.42
N TYR A 228 3.57 14.28 -16.43
CA TYR A 228 4.29 15.54 -16.64
C TYR A 228 3.35 16.66 -17.08
N ASP A 229 2.46 16.37 -18.05
CA ASP A 229 1.44 17.33 -18.51
C ASP A 229 0.45 17.74 -17.40
N ALA A 230 0.25 16.87 -16.40
CA ALA A 230 -0.58 17.11 -15.23
C ALA A 230 0.17 17.72 -14.03
N ASP A 231 1.41 18.20 -14.23
CA ASP A 231 2.26 18.81 -13.20
C ASP A 231 2.50 17.91 -11.96
N LEU A 232 2.44 16.58 -12.10
CA LEU A 232 2.72 15.62 -11.02
C LEU A 232 4.19 15.25 -10.94
N ILE A 233 4.87 15.27 -12.09
CA ILE A 233 6.31 15.01 -12.17
C ILE A 233 7.03 16.19 -12.82
N THR A 234 8.23 16.47 -12.30
CA THR A 234 9.10 17.54 -12.81
C THR A 234 10.21 16.97 -13.69
N GLU A 235 10.76 17.81 -14.57
CA GLU A 235 11.90 17.43 -15.41
C GLU A 235 13.11 16.99 -14.57
N GLU A 236 13.37 17.68 -13.45
CA GLU A 236 14.44 17.33 -12.51
C GLU A 236 14.27 15.89 -11.96
N ALA A 237 13.04 15.51 -11.60
CA ALA A 237 12.75 14.17 -11.09
C ALA A 237 12.94 13.10 -12.18
N ILE A 238 12.57 13.38 -13.43
CA ILE A 238 12.77 12.48 -14.57
C ILE A 238 14.27 12.25 -14.81
N TRP A 239 15.07 13.31 -14.83
CA TRP A 239 16.53 13.19 -15.02
C TRP A 239 17.18 12.40 -13.89
N TRP A 240 16.77 12.66 -12.65
CA TRP A 240 17.25 11.91 -11.49
C TRP A 240 16.92 10.42 -11.63
N TRP A 241 15.67 10.09 -11.95
CA TRP A 241 15.20 8.71 -12.10
C TRP A 241 15.99 7.98 -13.19
N HIS A 242 16.12 8.60 -14.37
CA HIS A 242 16.88 8.03 -15.48
C HIS A 242 18.35 7.77 -15.12
N ALA A 243 19.00 8.71 -14.42
CA ALA A 243 20.39 8.55 -14.00
C ALA A 243 20.58 7.37 -13.03
N VAL A 244 19.63 7.15 -12.11
CA VAL A 244 19.70 6.00 -11.20
C VAL A 244 19.47 4.68 -11.95
N VAL A 245 18.48 4.64 -12.85
CA VAL A 245 18.21 3.47 -13.68
C VAL A 245 19.44 3.09 -14.51
N GLU A 246 20.06 4.06 -15.20
CA GLU A 246 21.28 3.81 -15.97
C GLU A 246 22.43 3.27 -15.11
N HIS A 247 22.65 3.88 -13.94
CA HIS A 247 23.71 3.46 -13.03
C HIS A 247 23.49 2.00 -12.59
N GLN A 248 22.25 1.61 -12.30
CA GLN A 248 21.93 0.25 -11.90
C GLN A 248 22.08 -0.75 -13.06
N ILE A 249 21.68 -0.39 -14.27
CA ILE A 249 21.89 -1.23 -15.47
C ILE A 249 23.39 -1.51 -15.65
N LYS A 250 24.23 -0.47 -15.55
CA LYS A 250 25.69 -0.59 -15.66
C LYS A 250 26.25 -1.51 -14.56
N LYS A 251 25.79 -1.36 -13.32
CA LYS A 251 26.18 -2.21 -12.19
C LYS A 251 25.81 -3.69 -12.43
N ASN A 252 24.60 -3.96 -12.89
CA ASN A 252 24.12 -5.32 -13.16
C ASN A 252 24.89 -6.00 -14.30
N GLN A 253 25.29 -5.25 -15.32
CA GLN A 253 26.13 -5.78 -16.41
C GLN A 253 27.54 -6.13 -15.92
N LEU A 254 28.13 -5.32 -15.03
CA LEU A 254 29.46 -5.58 -14.47
C LEU A 254 29.49 -6.82 -13.57
N THR A 255 28.41 -7.09 -12.80
CA THR A 255 28.31 -8.30 -11.98
C THR A 255 28.17 -9.57 -12.81
N LEU A 256 27.50 -9.52 -13.96
CA LEU A 256 27.32 -10.68 -14.85
C LEU A 256 28.58 -11.05 -15.66
N VAL A 257 29.57 -10.17 -15.73
CA VAL A 257 30.86 -10.42 -16.41
C VAL A 257 31.93 -10.92 -15.42
N ALA A 258 31.67 -10.83 -14.12
CA ALA A 258 32.59 -11.24 -13.06
C ALA A 258 32.37 -12.69 -12.57
N ASP A 259 31.27 -13.33 -12.97
CA ASP A 259 30.95 -14.75 -12.75
C ASP A 259 31.20 -15.58 -14.01
#